data_AF-A0A940S2B2-F1
#
_entry.id   AF-A0A940S2B2-F1
#
_cell.length_a   1.000
_cell.length_b   1.000
_cell.length_c   1.000
_cell.angle_alpha   90.00
_cell.angle_beta   90.00
_cell.angle_gamma   90.00
#
_symmetry.space_group_name_H-M   'P 1'
#
loop_
_entity.id
_entity.type
_entity.pdbx_description
1 polymer ?
#
loop_
_entity_poly.entity_id
_entity_poly.type
_entity_poly.pdbx_seq_one_letter_code
_entity_poly.pdbx_strand_id
1 'polypeptide(L)'
;MGKTTLLIAFLQEMMVSEERGDVAVLICLSRIDAVKRIAKEVGLDVTDFAVLTRDAEANALSSTPPKAARILFTTQQRVTAYMRGAERFETSRVFHYDGMPREVRACDETMEPGEVITPTNVSPAAPNLE
;
A
#
# COMPACT_ATOMS: atom_id res chain seq x y z
N MET A 1 20.40 4.13 -0.68
CA MET A 1 20.29 5.56 -1.04
C MET A 1 19.56 5.81 -2.37
N GLY A 2 19.69 4.98 -3.43
CA GLY A 2 19.03 5.26 -4.72
C GLY A 2 17.51 5.03 -4.83
N LYS A 3 16.93 4.10 -4.05
CA LYS A 3 15.48 3.75 -4.14
C LYS A 3 14.54 4.93 -3.87
N THR A 4 14.84 5.71 -2.82
CA THR A 4 14.01 6.87 -2.44
C THR A 4 14.04 7.94 -3.53
N THR A 5 15.22 8.25 -4.09
CA THR A 5 15.35 9.21 -5.18
C THR A 5 14.58 8.78 -6.41
N LEU A 6 14.67 7.50 -6.78
CA LEU A 6 13.90 6.96 -7.91
C LEU A 6 12.39 7.05 -7.66
N LEU A 7 11.93 6.75 -6.44
CA LEU A 7 10.52 6.83 -6.09
C LEU A 7 10.00 8.27 -6.18
N ILE A 8 10.76 9.23 -5.66
CA ILE A 8 10.41 10.66 -5.74
C ILE A 8 10.32 11.09 -7.21
N ALA A 9 11.33 10.78 -8.02
CA ALA A 9 11.34 11.12 -9.44
C ALA A 9 10.17 10.48 -10.19
N PHE A 10 9.86 9.21 -9.90
CA PHE A 10 8.71 8.51 -10.49
C PHE A 10 7.37 9.18 -10.13
N LEU A 11 7.18 9.54 -8.86
CA LEU A 11 5.95 10.20 -8.40
C LEU A 11 5.80 11.60 -9.01
N GLN A 12 6.89 12.35 -9.12
CA GLN A 12 6.89 13.68 -9.76
C GLN A 12 6.54 13.57 -11.24
N GLU A 13 7.17 12.66 -11.97
CA GLU A 13 6.91 12.46 -13.41
C GLU A 13 5.45 12.06 -13.67
N MET A 14 4.90 11.18 -12.84
CA MET A 14 3.51 10.74 -12.96
C MET A 14 2.49 11.87 -12.79
N MET A 15 2.83 12.88 -11.99
CA MET A 15 1.96 14.04 -11.76
C MET A 15 2.06 15.08 -12.87
N VAL A 16 3.21 15.17 -13.56
CA VAL A 16 3.43 16.08 -14.69
C VAL A 16 2.72 15.60 -15.96
N SER A 17 2.58 14.28 -16.16
CA SER A 17 1.85 13.76 -17.31
C SER A 17 0.32 13.86 -17.10
N GLU A 18 -0.29 14.97 -17.51
CA GLU A 18 -1.76 15.13 -17.53
C GLU A 18 -2.45 14.08 -18.41
N GLU A 19 -1.75 13.46 -19.36
CA GLU A 19 -2.25 12.37 -20.20
C GLU A 19 -2.58 11.07 -19.42
N ARG A 20 -2.21 10.96 -18.13
CA ARG A 20 -2.49 9.82 -17.26
C ARG A 20 -3.40 10.18 -16.09
N GLY A 21 -4.44 10.99 -16.34
CA GLY A 21 -5.42 11.42 -15.33
C GLY A 21 -6.03 10.27 -14.50
N ASP A 22 -6.00 9.04 -15.01
CA ASP A 22 -6.71 7.90 -14.43
C ASP A 22 -5.84 7.01 -13.53
N VAL A 23 -4.51 7.16 -13.53
CA VAL A 23 -3.64 6.24 -12.77
C VAL A 23 -3.49 6.70 -11.33
N ALA A 24 -3.86 5.83 -10.39
CA ALA A 24 -3.69 6.02 -8.96
C ALA A 24 -2.71 5.01 -8.35
N VAL A 25 -1.97 5.47 -7.34
CA VAL A 25 -0.81 4.73 -6.82
C VAL A 25 -0.90 4.51 -5.32
N LEU A 26 -0.59 3.29 -4.89
CA LEU A 26 -0.35 2.95 -3.50
C LEU A 26 1.15 2.78 -3.25
N ILE A 27 1.68 3.54 -2.30
CA ILE A 27 3.08 3.49 -1.87
C ILE A 27 3.16 2.86 -0.47
N CYS A 28 3.78 1.69 -0.38
CA CYS A 28 3.92 0.91 0.85
C CYS A 28 5.36 0.97 1.36
N LEU A 29 5.56 1.63 2.49
CA LEU A 29 6.87 1.79 3.11
C LEU A 29 6.99 0.95 4.39
N SER A 30 8.19 0.50 4.73
CA SER A 30 8.43 -0.32 5.92
C SER A 30 8.27 0.47 7.23
N ARG A 31 8.60 1.77 7.22
CA ARG A 31 8.60 2.63 8.42
C ARG A 31 7.81 3.92 8.25
N ILE A 32 7.18 4.36 9.34
CA ILE A 32 6.41 5.62 9.37
C ILE A 32 7.28 6.85 9.10
N ASP A 33 8.52 6.88 9.55
CA ASP A 33 9.45 7.99 9.28
C ASP A 33 9.75 8.12 7.78
N ALA A 34 9.80 7.00 7.06
CA ALA A 34 9.96 7.03 5.60
C ALA A 34 8.72 7.62 4.93
N VAL A 35 7.51 7.30 5.40
CA VAL A 35 6.27 7.95 4.94
C VAL A 35 6.33 9.45 5.18
N LYS A 36 6.61 9.89 6.41
CA LYS A 36 6.67 11.30 6.78
C LYS A 36 7.71 12.06 5.95
N ARG A 37 8.88 11.45 5.73
CA ARG A 37 9.97 12.02 4.93
C ARG A 37 9.59 12.14 3.46
N ILE A 38 9.17 11.04 2.82
CA ILE A 38 8.91 11.02 1.39
C ILE A 38 7.73 11.92 1.04
N ALA A 39 6.64 11.90 1.83
CA ALA A 39 5.49 12.78 1.60
C ALA A 39 5.86 14.27 1.66
N LYS A 40 6.89 14.64 2.44
CA LYS A 40 7.41 16.02 2.51
C LYS A 40 8.41 16.34 1.39
N GLU A 41 9.30 15.39 1.06
CA GLU A 41 10.38 15.58 0.09
C GLU A 41 9.88 15.59 -1.36
N VAL A 42 8.81 14.84 -1.67
CA VAL A 42 8.30 14.70 -3.04
C VAL A 42 7.74 16.01 -3.62
N GLY A 43 7.31 16.95 -2.75
CA GLY A 43 6.81 18.26 -3.16
C GLY A 43 5.49 18.22 -3.94
N LEU A 44 4.62 17.24 -3.65
CA LEU A 44 3.29 17.10 -4.23
C LEU A 44 2.33 18.17 -3.67
N ASP A 45 1.30 18.54 -4.43
CA ASP A 45 0.20 19.31 -3.87
C ASP A 45 -0.50 18.48 -2.78
N VAL A 46 -0.94 19.15 -1.71
CA VAL A 46 -1.70 18.50 -0.64
C VAL A 46 -2.97 17.83 -1.18
N THR A 47 -3.53 18.28 -2.31
CA THR A 47 -4.68 17.66 -2.98
C THR A 47 -4.35 16.34 -3.68
N ASP A 48 -3.08 16.08 -3.99
CA ASP A 48 -2.68 14.94 -4.83
C ASP A 48 -2.44 13.67 -4.03
N PHE A 49 -2.11 13.82 -2.74
CA PHE A 49 -1.76 12.69 -1.89
C PHE A 49 -2.57 12.61 -0.60
N ALA A 50 -2.63 11.41 -0.05
CA ALA A 50 -3.11 11.14 1.30
C ALA A 50 -2.14 10.20 2.01
N VAL A 51 -2.20 10.20 3.34
CA VAL A 51 -1.44 9.29 4.18
C VAL A 51 -2.43 8.46 5.01
N LEU A 52 -2.32 7.14 4.93
CA LEU A 52 -3.16 6.21 5.69
C LEU A 52 -2.29 5.28 6.53
N THR A 53 -2.14 5.60 7.81
CA THR A 53 -1.36 4.84 8.77
C THR A 53 -2.07 4.79 10.13
N ARG A 54 -1.45 4.18 11.14
CA ARG A 54 -1.91 4.26 12.54
C ARG A 54 -1.43 5.53 13.26
N ASP A 55 -0.51 6.29 12.67
CA ASP A 55 0.06 7.51 13.24
C ASP A 55 -0.76 8.73 12.77
N ALA A 56 -1.36 9.44 13.72
CA ALA A 56 -2.25 10.57 13.42
C ALA A 56 -1.50 11.77 12.83
N GLU A 57 -0.24 12.00 13.24
CA GLU A 57 0.57 13.10 12.73
C GLU A 57 0.95 12.88 11.26
N ALA A 58 1.27 11.64 10.88
CA ALA A 58 1.53 11.27 9.50
C ALA A 58 0.29 11.44 8.64
N ASN A 59 -0.88 11.01 9.15
CA ASN A 59 -2.15 11.16 8.46
C ASN A 59 -2.54 12.64 8.26
N ALA A 60 -2.09 13.54 9.15
CA ALA A 60 -2.33 14.97 9.07
C ALA A 60 -1.41 15.71 8.08
N LEU A 61 -0.48 15.03 7.41
CA LEU A 61 0.38 15.64 6.38
C LEU A 61 -0.39 16.09 5.13
N SER A 62 -1.61 15.57 4.95
CA SER A 62 -2.56 16.01 3.92
C SER A 62 -3.97 16.00 4.49
N SER A 63 -4.81 16.95 4.06
CA SER A 63 -6.25 16.97 4.36
C SER A 63 -7.08 16.15 3.36
N THR A 64 -6.46 15.66 2.30
CA THR A 64 -7.15 14.94 1.23
C THR A 64 -7.61 13.57 1.70
N PRO A 65 -8.90 13.21 1.50
CA PRO A 65 -9.38 11.88 1.83
C PRO A 65 -8.63 10.80 1.03
N PRO A 66 -8.28 9.64 1.63
CA PRO A 66 -7.59 8.55 0.92
C PRO A 66 -8.27 8.09 -0.38
N LYS A 67 -9.59 8.13 -0.43
CA LYS A 67 -10.37 7.76 -1.62
C LYS A 67 -10.29 8.76 -2.78
N ALA A 68 -9.88 10.00 -2.49
CA ALA A 68 -9.84 11.11 -3.45
C ALA A 68 -8.40 11.49 -3.83
N ALA A 69 -7.39 10.99 -3.13
CA ALA A 69 -5.99 11.25 -3.44
C ALA A 69 -5.48 10.31 -4.53
N ARG A 70 -4.83 10.83 -5.57
CA ARG A 70 -4.20 10.01 -6.61
C ARG A 70 -3.03 9.19 -6.07
N ILE A 71 -2.34 9.68 -5.06
CA ILE A 71 -1.24 8.99 -4.38
C ILE A 71 -1.63 8.66 -2.94
N LEU A 72 -1.56 7.40 -2.54
CA LEU A 72 -1.77 6.99 -1.16
C LEU A 72 -0.48 6.45 -0.57
N PHE A 73 0.05 7.11 0.44
CA PHE A 73 1.15 6.58 1.23
C PHE A 73 0.61 5.75 2.40
N THR A 74 1.21 4.59 2.64
CA THR A 74 0.88 3.74 3.78
C THR A 74 2.10 2.96 4.25
N THR A 75 1.93 2.22 5.35
CA THR A 75 2.95 1.28 5.81
C THR A 75 2.59 -0.15 5.40
N GLN A 76 3.59 -0.98 5.17
CA GLN A 76 3.38 -2.42 4.92
C GLN A 76 2.57 -3.06 6.05
N GLN A 77 2.88 -2.73 7.31
CA GLN A 77 2.13 -3.21 8.48
C GLN A 77 0.63 -2.87 8.40
N ARG A 78 0.27 -1.71 7.86
CA ARG A 78 -1.13 -1.31 7.66
C ARG A 78 -1.78 -2.19 6.60
N VAL A 79 -1.12 -2.40 5.47
CA VAL A 79 -1.61 -3.30 4.42
C VAL A 79 -1.79 -4.72 4.97
N THR A 80 -0.76 -5.31 5.58
CA THR A 80 -0.83 -6.63 6.19
C THR A 80 -1.98 -6.74 7.21
N ALA A 81 -2.16 -5.72 8.06
CA ALA A 81 -3.25 -5.72 9.03
C ALA A 81 -4.65 -5.74 8.39
N TYR A 82 -4.84 -5.03 7.27
CA TYR A 82 -6.10 -5.06 6.51
C TYR A 82 -6.29 -6.35 5.71
N MET A 83 -5.19 -6.98 5.28
CA MET A 83 -5.22 -8.20 4.48
C MET A 83 -5.44 -9.47 5.30
N ARG A 84 -5.13 -9.47 6.62
CA ARG A 84 -5.32 -10.63 7.52
C ARG A 84 -6.77 -11.14 7.65
N GLY A 85 -7.75 -10.44 7.11
CA GLY A 85 -9.15 -10.88 7.04
C GLY A 85 -9.82 -10.63 5.69
N ALA A 86 -9.05 -10.29 4.66
CA ALA A 86 -9.57 -10.00 3.34
C ALA A 86 -9.17 -11.12 2.36
N GLU A 87 -10.12 -11.57 1.54
CA GLU A 87 -9.83 -12.59 0.52
C GLU A 87 -8.93 -12.06 -0.60
N ARG A 88 -9.07 -10.76 -0.94
CA ARG A 88 -8.38 -10.13 -2.07
C ARG A 88 -8.09 -8.67 -1.81
N PHE A 89 -6.92 -8.20 -2.27
CA PHE A 89 -6.52 -6.80 -2.13
C PHE A 89 -7.50 -5.86 -2.83
N GLU A 90 -8.00 -6.28 -4.00
CA GLU A 90 -8.93 -5.54 -4.85
C GLU A 90 -10.24 -5.22 -4.12
N THR A 91 -10.59 -5.99 -3.09
CA THR A 91 -11.80 -5.77 -2.29
C THR A 91 -11.59 -4.80 -1.13
N SER A 92 -10.34 -4.43 -0.83
CA SER A 92 -9.99 -3.54 0.28
C SER A 92 -10.24 -2.08 -0.09
N ARG A 93 -11.50 -1.64 0.08
CA ARG A 93 -11.97 -0.29 -0.26
C ARG A 93 -11.21 0.85 0.41
N VAL A 94 -10.51 0.56 1.51
CA VAL A 94 -9.69 1.55 2.22
C VAL A 94 -8.50 2.03 1.36
N PHE A 95 -8.06 1.23 0.40
CA PHE A 95 -6.94 1.55 -0.50
C PHE A 95 -7.40 1.99 -1.89
N HIS A 96 -8.71 2.09 -2.14
CA HIS A 96 -9.24 2.49 -3.44
C HIS A 96 -9.01 3.98 -3.72
N TYR A 97 -8.97 4.30 -5.01
CA TYR A 97 -9.08 5.65 -5.55
C TYR A 97 -10.36 5.68 -6.38
N ASP A 98 -11.24 6.64 -6.11
CA ASP A 98 -12.53 6.80 -6.78
C ASP A 98 -13.37 5.49 -6.86
N GLY A 99 -13.32 4.69 -5.79
CA GLY A 99 -14.05 3.42 -5.70
C GLY A 99 -13.42 2.25 -6.47
N MET A 100 -12.28 2.47 -7.14
CA MET A 100 -11.54 1.45 -7.88
C MET A 100 -10.20 1.11 -7.19
N PRO A 101 -9.72 -0.14 -7.30
CA PRO A 101 -8.37 -0.49 -6.85
C PRO A 101 -7.31 0.34 -7.57
N ARG A 102 -6.32 0.84 -6.83
CA ARG A 102 -5.16 1.55 -7.39
C ARG A 102 -4.37 0.62 -8.32
N GLU A 103 -4.09 1.11 -9.51
CA GLU A 103 -3.47 0.37 -10.61
C GLU A 103 -2.00 0.06 -10.32
N VAL A 104 -1.31 0.99 -9.66
CA VAL A 104 0.11 0.84 -9.35
C VAL A 104 0.31 0.68 -7.85
N ARG A 105 1.11 -0.32 -7.48
CA ARG A 105 1.50 -0.59 -6.10
C ARG A 105 3.03 -0.67 -6.06
N ALA A 106 3.66 0.21 -5.29
CA ALA A 106 5.11 0.19 -5.10
C ALA A 106 5.45 -0.08 -3.63
N CYS A 107 6.31 -1.08 -3.40
CA CYS A 107 6.73 -1.50 -2.07
C CYS A 107 8.27 -1.39 -1.96
N ASP A 108 8.79 -0.88 -0.84
CA ASP A 108 10.24 -0.68 -0.63
C ASP A 108 11.03 -2.00 -0.42
N GLU A 109 10.32 -3.08 -0.05
CA GLU A 109 10.85 -4.43 0.08
C GLU A 109 10.18 -5.38 -0.93
N THR A 110 10.88 -6.46 -1.25
CA THR A 110 10.44 -7.56 -2.13
C THR A 110 8.99 -7.93 -1.80
N MET A 111 8.12 -8.11 -2.80
CA MET A 111 6.85 -8.79 -2.58
C MET A 111 7.16 -10.19 -2.06
N GLU A 112 7.04 -10.39 -0.74
CA GLU A 112 7.19 -11.72 -0.19
C GLU A 112 5.95 -12.55 -0.59
N PRO A 113 6.14 -13.79 -1.07
CA PRO A 113 5.03 -14.65 -1.43
C PRO A 113 4.05 -14.80 -0.26
N GLY A 114 2.76 -14.96 -0.60
CA GLY A 114 1.71 -15.26 0.38
C GLY A 114 2.12 -16.41 1.30
N GLU A 115 1.60 -16.36 2.53
CA GLU A 115 1.84 -17.31 3.61
C GLU A 115 1.88 -18.76 3.08
N VAL A 116 2.91 -19.52 3.46
CA VAL A 116 3.02 -20.94 3.10
C VAL A 116 1.83 -21.65 3.70
N ILE A 117 0.85 -21.96 2.84
CA ILE A 117 -0.27 -22.81 3.20
C ILE A 117 0.31 -24.20 3.42
N THR A 118 0.51 -24.58 4.68
CA THR A 118 0.89 -25.95 5.01
C THR A 118 -0.36 -26.81 4.74
N PRO A 119 -0.37 -27.74 3.77
CA PRO A 119 -1.47 -28.67 3.66
C PRO A 119 -1.55 -29.41 4.99
N THR A 120 -2.68 -29.28 5.68
CA THR A 120 -2.92 -30.08 6.88
C THR A 120 -2.90 -31.53 6.43
N ASN A 121 -1.86 -32.26 6.78
CA ASN A 121 -1.83 -33.70 6.62
C ASN A 121 -3.01 -34.24 7.43
N VAL A 122 -4.07 -34.66 6.73
CA VAL A 122 -5.08 -35.53 7.32
C VAL A 122 -4.34 -36.83 7.62
N SER A 123 -4.00 -37.02 8.89
CA SER A 123 -3.43 -38.28 9.38
C SER A 123 -4.36 -39.42 8.96
N PRO A 124 -3.88 -40.48 8.29
CA PRO A 124 -4.70 -41.66 8.12
C PRO A 124 -5.01 -42.22 9.52
N ALA A 125 -6.30 -42.39 9.81
CA ALA A 125 -6.74 -43.08 11.01
C ALA A 125 -6.08 -44.47 11.04
N ALA A 126 -5.42 -44.79 12.17
CA ALA A 126 -4.86 -46.11 12.39
C ALA A 126 -5.98 -47.16 12.33
N PRO A 127 -5.76 -48.32 11.70
CA PRO A 127 -6.73 -49.40 11.74
C PRO A 127 -6.77 -49.99 13.15
N ASN A 128 -7.96 -50.04 13.76
CA ASN A 128 -8.21 -50.85 14.94
C ASN A 128 -7.96 -52.32 14.57
N LEU A 129 -7.04 -52.97 15.28
CA LEU A 129 -6.92 -54.43 15.30
C LEU A 129 -7.84 -54.93 16.42
N GLU A 130 -8.92 -55.60 16.02
CA GLU A 130 -9.65 -56.58 16.86
C GLU A 130 -8.87 -57.90 16.93
#